data_AF-F9S7T1-F1
#
_entry.id   AF-F9S7T1-F1
#
_cell.length_a   1.000
_cell.length_b   1.000
_cell.length_c   1.000
_cell.angle_alpha   90.00
_cell.angle_beta   90.00
_cell.angle_gamma   90.00
#
_symmetry.space_group_name_H-M   'P 1'
#
loop_
_entity.id
_entity.type
_entity.pdbx_description
1 polymer ?
#
loop_
_entity_poly.entity_id
_entity_poly.type
_entity_poly.pdbx_seq_one_letter_code
_entity_poly.pdbx_strand_id
1 'polypeptide(L)'
;MTTFKALLFRFLKRINALPEHIIDARSLDDGRGLEKQLDEYRELLEAIEKETGFFSSELGVFSINHAEGLDDYLSYLYELRFGKNPTPETAINYLRHKPSFK
;
A
#
# COMPACT_ATOMS: atom_id res chain seq x y z
N MET A 1 21.70 -4.63 -9.12
CA MET A 1 21.70 -5.55 -10.28
C MET A 1 20.41 -5.40 -11.09
N THR A 2 20.23 -4.37 -11.95
CA THR A 2 18.87 -4.06 -12.45
C THR A 2 18.74 -3.30 -13.77
N THR A 3 19.81 -2.81 -14.39
CA THR A 3 19.70 -1.92 -15.57
C THR A 3 19.20 -2.62 -16.83
N PHE A 4 19.69 -3.81 -17.15
CA PHE A 4 19.25 -4.53 -18.36
C PHE A 4 17.78 -4.95 -18.30
N LYS A 5 17.31 -5.50 -17.17
CA LYS A 5 15.90 -5.89 -16.99
C LYS A 5 14.96 -4.70 -17.13
N ALA A 6 15.33 -3.54 -16.55
CA ALA A 6 14.55 -2.32 -16.66
C ALA A 6 14.51 -1.77 -18.11
N LEU A 7 15.65 -1.81 -18.81
CA LEU A 7 15.75 -1.42 -20.22
C LEU A 7 14.91 -2.34 -21.11
N LEU A 8 15.03 -3.66 -20.93
CA LEU A 8 14.26 -4.66 -21.67
C LEU A 8 12.76 -4.49 -21.41
N PHE A 9 12.34 -4.32 -20.17
CA PHE A 9 10.93 -4.08 -19.83
C PHE A 9 10.38 -2.83 -20.53
N ARG A 10 11.10 -1.71 -20.44
CA ARG A 10 10.71 -0.46 -21.11
C ARG A 10 10.65 -0.61 -22.64
N PHE A 11 11.60 -1.35 -23.22
CA PHE A 11 11.60 -1.64 -24.65
C PHE A 11 10.38 -2.48 -25.05
N LEU A 12 10.14 -3.60 -24.36
CA LEU A 12 9.00 -4.49 -24.64
C LEU A 12 7.66 -3.78 -24.47
N LYS A 13 7.53 -2.92 -23.46
CA LYS A 13 6.33 -2.09 -23.27
C LYS A 13 6.15 -1.06 -24.40
N ARG A 14 7.23 -0.41 -24.84
CA ARG A 14 7.20 0.58 -25.95
C ARG A 14 6.80 -0.02 -27.30
N ILE A 15 7.16 -1.27 -27.58
CA ILE A 15 6.77 -1.96 -28.81
C ILE A 15 5.42 -2.68 -28.72
N ASN A 16 4.65 -2.47 -27.64
CA ASN A 16 3.38 -3.15 -27.34
C ASN A 16 3.50 -4.69 -27.27
N ALA A 17 4.68 -5.22 -26.94
CA ALA A 17 4.90 -6.64 -26.72
C ALA A 17 4.48 -7.11 -25.31
N LEU A 18 4.16 -6.16 -24.42
CA LEU A 18 3.58 -6.42 -23.10
C LEU A 18 2.22 -5.75 -23.00
N PRO A 19 1.22 -6.39 -22.35
CA PRO A 19 -0.04 -5.74 -22.03
C PRO A 19 0.15 -4.45 -21.21
N GLU A 20 -0.67 -3.44 -21.48
CA GLU A 20 -0.59 -2.12 -20.83
C GLU A 20 -0.69 -2.19 -19.29
N HIS A 21 -1.48 -3.13 -18.77
CA HIS A 21 -1.71 -3.32 -17.34
C HIS A 21 -0.50 -3.91 -16.58
N ILE A 22 0.55 -4.36 -17.28
CA ILE A 22 1.77 -4.82 -16.62
C ILE A 22 2.61 -3.61 -16.23
N ILE A 23 2.82 -3.41 -14.93
CA ILE A 23 3.69 -2.36 -14.40
C ILE A 23 4.93 -2.95 -13.74
N ASP A 24 5.99 -2.13 -13.64
CA ASP A 24 7.17 -2.47 -12.86
C ASP A 24 6.83 -2.25 -11.39
N ALA A 25 7.06 -3.21 -10.50
CA ALA A 25 6.78 -3.02 -9.08
C ALA A 25 7.45 -1.76 -8.50
N ARG A 26 8.61 -1.36 -9.04
CA ARG A 26 9.30 -0.12 -8.64
C ARG A 26 8.51 1.15 -8.93
N SER A 27 7.57 1.15 -9.88
CA SER A 27 6.71 2.31 -10.12
C SER A 27 5.70 2.52 -8.99
N LEU A 28 5.53 1.56 -8.07
CA LEU A 28 4.76 1.77 -6.84
C LEU A 28 5.46 2.75 -5.88
N ASP A 29 6.76 3.01 -6.08
CA ASP A 29 7.48 4.03 -5.32
C ASP A 29 7.34 5.44 -5.93
N ASP A 30 6.73 5.57 -7.12
CA ASP A 30 6.57 6.86 -7.77
C ASP A 30 5.65 7.77 -6.93
N GLY A 31 5.99 9.06 -6.86
CA GLY A 31 5.24 10.02 -6.04
C GLY A 31 5.57 9.92 -4.56
N ARG A 32 4.57 9.62 -3.72
CA ARG A 32 4.71 9.63 -2.26
C ARG A 32 5.40 8.38 -1.71
N GLY A 33 5.46 7.32 -2.52
CA GLY A 33 6.01 6.02 -2.15
C GLY A 33 5.00 5.15 -1.41
N LEU A 34 4.97 3.87 -1.75
CA LEU A 34 3.98 2.92 -1.25
C LEU A 34 3.98 2.75 0.28
N GLU A 35 5.17 2.66 0.90
CA GLU A 35 5.29 2.58 2.36
C GLU A 35 4.66 3.79 3.04
N LYS A 36 4.97 5.00 2.53
CA LYS A 36 4.45 6.23 3.11
C LYS A 36 2.95 6.36 2.92
N GLN A 37 2.43 5.95 1.77
CA GLN A 37 1.00 5.93 1.50
C GLN A 37 0.24 5.00 2.46
N LEU A 38 0.77 3.80 2.72
CA LEU A 38 0.18 2.88 3.70
C LEU A 38 0.25 3.45 5.12
N ASP A 39 1.38 4.04 5.51
CA ASP A 39 1.55 4.69 6.82
C ASP A 39 0.55 5.84 7.04
N GLU A 40 0.42 6.74 6.07
CA GLU A 40 -0.53 7.87 6.14
C GLU A 40 -1.98 7.41 6.12
N TYR A 41 -2.28 6.31 5.41
CA TYR A 41 -3.60 5.72 5.44
C TYR A 41 -3.95 5.22 6.84
N ARG A 42 -3.04 4.50 7.49
CA ARG A 42 -3.22 4.04 8.88
C ARG A 42 -3.35 5.21 9.85
N GLU A 43 -2.55 6.26 9.69
CA GLU A 43 -2.65 7.51 10.46
C GLU A 43 -4.02 8.18 10.32
N LEU A 44 -4.57 8.23 9.09
CA LEU A 44 -5.90 8.78 8.85
C LEU A 44 -6.97 8.00 9.60
N LEU A 45 -6.93 6.67 9.56
CA LEU A 45 -7.91 5.85 10.26
C LEU A 45 -7.81 6.00 11.78
N GLU A 46 -6.58 6.03 12.33
CA GLU A 46 -6.33 6.30 13.74
C GLU A 46 -6.85 7.68 14.17
N ALA A 47 -6.64 8.71 13.33
CA ALA A 47 -7.11 10.06 13.61
C ALA A 47 -8.64 10.15 13.60
N ILE A 48 -9.30 9.54 12.61
CA ILE A 48 -10.77 9.48 12.57
C ILE A 48 -11.30 8.79 13.83
N GLU A 49 -10.74 7.64 14.20
CA GLU A 49 -11.17 6.93 15.39
C GLU A 49 -10.95 7.75 16.67
N LYS A 50 -9.77 8.34 16.83
CA LYS A 50 -9.42 9.13 18.01
C LYS A 50 -10.34 10.34 18.19
N GLU A 51 -10.65 11.05 17.11
CA GLU A 51 -11.41 12.31 17.18
C GLU A 51 -12.92 12.09 17.23
N THR A 52 -13.42 10.96 16.74
CA THR A 52 -14.87 10.75 16.56
C THR A 52 -15.43 9.46 17.15
N GLY A 53 -14.58 8.47 17.44
CA GLY A 53 -15.00 7.11 17.80
C GLY A 53 -15.80 6.41 16.69
N PHE A 54 -15.66 6.86 15.44
CA PHE A 54 -16.54 6.45 14.34
C PHE A 54 -16.48 4.94 14.07
N PHE A 55 -15.29 4.33 14.03
CA PHE A 55 -15.18 2.91 13.71
C PHE A 55 -15.66 2.04 14.87
N SER A 56 -15.47 2.47 16.12
CA SER A 56 -16.03 1.79 17.30
C SER A 56 -17.53 2.06 17.52
N SER A 57 -18.20 2.79 16.63
CA SER A 57 -19.63 3.10 16.72
C SER A 57 -20.48 2.14 15.87
N GLU A 58 -21.79 2.06 16.15
CA GLU A 58 -22.73 1.28 15.32
C GLU A 58 -22.77 1.76 13.85
N LEU A 59 -22.44 3.03 13.60
CA LEU A 59 -22.37 3.60 12.25
C LEU A 59 -21.12 3.12 11.48
N GLY A 60 -20.06 2.74 12.21
CA GLY A 60 -18.77 2.34 11.66
C GLY A 60 -18.74 0.93 11.08
N VAL A 61 -19.66 0.05 11.49
CA VAL A 61 -19.65 -1.40 11.18
C VAL A 61 -19.45 -1.70 9.70
N PHE A 62 -20.15 -1.01 8.80
CA PHE A 62 -20.01 -1.23 7.36
C PHE A 62 -18.76 -0.57 6.76
N SER A 63 -18.26 0.49 7.40
CA SER A 63 -17.09 1.24 6.95
C SER A 63 -15.79 0.53 7.32
N ILE A 64 -15.76 -0.25 8.42
CA ILE A 64 -14.59 -1.04 8.83
C ILE A 64 -14.13 -1.95 7.69
N ASN A 65 -15.03 -2.71 7.07
CA ASN A 65 -14.67 -3.63 5.99
C ASN A 65 -14.04 -2.90 4.78
N HIS A 66 -14.53 -1.70 4.47
CA HIS A 66 -13.95 -0.89 3.38
C HIS A 66 -12.57 -0.37 3.77
N ALA A 67 -12.39 0.03 5.03
CA ALA A 67 -11.12 0.50 5.53
C ALA A 67 -10.06 -0.61 5.56
N GLU A 68 -10.44 -1.79 6.06
CA GLU A 68 -9.61 -2.98 6.07
C GLU A 68 -9.25 -3.44 4.66
N GLY A 69 -10.22 -3.46 3.74
CA GLY A 69 -9.96 -3.86 2.36
C GLY A 69 -8.94 -2.98 1.64
N LEU A 70 -8.94 -1.67 1.92
CA LEU A 70 -7.93 -0.77 1.35
C LEU A 70 -6.56 -0.94 2.03
N ASP A 71 -6.52 -1.14 3.35
CA ASP A 71 -5.25 -1.45 4.06
C ASP A 71 -4.66 -2.77 3.55
N ASP A 72 -5.48 -3.81 3.38
CA ASP A 72 -5.06 -5.12 2.88
C ASP A 72 -4.54 -5.02 1.45
N TYR A 73 -5.18 -4.22 0.60
CA TYR A 73 -4.71 -4.00 -0.77
C TYR A 73 -3.37 -3.27 -0.81
N LEU A 74 -3.21 -2.19 -0.03
CA LEU A 74 -1.93 -1.48 0.07
C LEU A 74 -0.84 -2.36 0.69
N SER A 75 -1.21 -3.19 1.66
CA SER A 75 -0.33 -4.16 2.30
C SER A 75 0.15 -5.23 1.33
N TYR A 76 -0.74 -5.73 0.48
CA TYR A 76 -0.40 -6.67 -0.59
C TYR A 76 0.57 -6.05 -1.61
N LEU A 77 0.32 -4.81 -2.04
CA LEU A 77 1.26 -4.09 -2.92
C LEU A 77 2.63 -3.94 -2.25
N TYR A 78 2.68 -3.69 -0.94
CA TYR A 78 3.92 -3.54 -0.19
C TYR A 78 4.72 -4.85 -0.23
N GLU A 79 4.05 -5.98 0.01
CA GLU A 79 4.67 -7.29 -0.07
C GLU A 79 5.22 -7.58 -1.48
N LEU A 80 4.46 -7.27 -2.53
CA LEU A 80 4.94 -7.39 -3.92
C LEU A 80 6.20 -6.55 -4.19
N ARG A 81 6.26 -5.35 -3.61
CA ARG A 81 7.36 -4.41 -3.83
C ARG A 81 8.63 -4.78 -3.04
N PHE A 82 8.48 -5.16 -1.78
CA PHE A 82 9.58 -5.30 -0.83
C PHE A 82 9.88 -6.76 -0.44
N GLY A 83 9.03 -7.71 -0.83
CA GLY A 83 9.18 -9.14 -0.54
C GLY A 83 9.01 -9.49 0.94
N LYS A 84 8.32 -8.63 1.70
CA LYS A 84 8.10 -8.76 3.15
C LYS A 84 6.72 -8.22 3.50
N ASN A 85 6.10 -8.79 4.53
CA ASN A 85 4.87 -8.24 5.09
C ASN A 85 5.09 -6.82 5.62
N PRO A 86 4.08 -5.94 5.56
CA PRO A 86 4.16 -4.56 6.04
C PRO A 86 3.95 -4.47 7.56
N THR A 87 5.02 -4.68 8.32
CA THR A 87 5.03 -4.52 9.78
C THR A 87 6.02 -3.44 10.21
N PRO A 88 5.89 -2.84 11.41
CA PRO A 88 6.85 -1.84 11.88
C PRO A 88 8.30 -2.36 11.94
N GLU A 89 8.50 -3.66 12.18
CA GLU A 89 9.82 -4.30 12.24
C GLU A 89 10.45 -4.54 10.85
N THR A 90 9.63 -4.54 9.82
CA THR A 90 10.02 -4.83 8.43
C THR A 90 9.95 -3.59 7.52
N ALA A 91 9.50 -2.46 8.06
CA ALA A 91 9.48 -1.16 7.42
C ALA A 91 10.90 -0.74 6.99
N ILE A 92 11.01 -0.09 5.83
CA ILE A 92 12.25 0.52 5.37
C ILE A 92 12.55 1.79 6.16
N ASN A 93 11.53 2.63 6.37
CA ASN A 93 11.65 3.88 7.13
C ASN A 93 10.78 3.84 8.38
N TYR A 94 9.46 3.83 8.18
CA TYR A 94 8.50 3.86 9.28
C TYR A 94 7.13 3.42 8.77
N LEU A 95 6.48 2.58 9.55
CA LEU A 95 5.14 2.11 9.26
C LEU A 95 4.41 1.82 10.57
N ARG A 96 3.22 2.38 10.76
CA ARG A 96 2.33 2.06 11.89
C ARG A 96 1.79 0.64 11.80
N HIS A 97 1.40 0.08 12.95
CA HIS A 97 0.63 -1.17 12.97
C HIS A 97 -0.70 -0.99 12.25
N LYS A 98 -1.23 -2.07 11.67
CA LYS A 98 -2.59 -2.07 11.13
C LYS A 98 -3.57 -1.73 12.28
N PRO A 99 -4.41 -0.69 12.12
CA PRO A 99 -5.41 -0.35 13.13
C PRO A 99 -6.39 -1.51 13.35
N SER A 100 -6.81 -1.69 14.60
CA SER A 100 -7.85 -2.65 14.97
C SER A 100 -8.98 -1.89 15.65
N PHE A 101 -10.17 -1.96 15.05
CA PHE A 101 -11.39 -1.37 15.55
C PHE A 101 -12.24 -2.45 16.24
N LYS A 102 -13.04 -2.06 17.23
CA LYS A 102 -13.82 -2.97 18.09
C LYS A 102 -15.29 -3.01 17.69
#